data_AF-A0A9P8URQ1-F1
#
_entry.id   AF-A0A9P8URQ1-F1
#
_cell.length_a   1.000
_cell.length_b   1.000
_cell.length_c   1.000
_cell.angle_alpha   90.00
_cell.angle_beta   90.00
_cell.angle_gamma   90.00
#
_symmetry.space_group_name_H-M   'P 1'
#
loop_
_entity.id
_entity.type
_entity.pdbx_description
1 polymer ?
#
loop_
_entity_poly.entity_id
_entity_poly.type
_entity_poly.pdbx_seq_one_letter_code
_entity_poly.pdbx_strand_id
1 'polypeptide(L)'
;MAMPVSAKIRSSQGCWTCRLRRKKCDEQKPTCSVCSTLEITCLYSDKKPDWMDGGQREKGMADQLKAMVKAKAHERRDRKWSSEIPAKEPEKAQNTPSENNEVLLQQMANHTLEASTEHENNDTSGSSSYTPGTSVTGDSPNADPTTGSYVANIPPFEPVLVETSTNTHIGQFLTPYHTKHYPDIESERELSFSMVYLDYVFPYISPFYRPPLLQGGRGWLLVLLMRNKPLFHAALSLASYFFSVMISSSILGHESCHQNNWNELLKQQELAIQSLQSSMQWLTGRGVANCFREAIHCLEGINQLLLFDATIGNTNNWQMHLDATNSIFEQIIEHHATDSTKPWYSILASMDKRSISIQFPNGEHPWSSDQASFRFLTMNLLWTDVLAATALERRPRLERFHQQLLVGDKPALQALDFIGCHNWVMLIIGQIAGLHAWKKEMKILGSLSMVELVKKGSCIERRLQEGIAELNMVPMDLLYDPSARAPDQPFAGSGFEAITNVGKLRSAAAQAFHTKIWAKAALTYVAVVVSGFQPALPEIQTNVSETMDLFRTMPSSLCLRTLVWPFAVTGCLSLAGQENFFRDLVGNMGVLQVFGTAKEALKIMEAIWPHRPCIDADIWDIATCLNCLGHASLLI
;
A
#
# COMPACT_ATOMS: atom_id res chain seq x y z
N MET A 1 -2.08 -32.77 63.50
CA MET A 1 -0.78 -32.09 63.68
C MET A 1 -0.37 -31.51 62.34
N ALA A 2 -0.53 -30.19 62.17
CA ALA A 2 -0.14 -29.47 60.96
C ALA A 2 1.37 -29.16 61.02
N MET A 3 2.08 -29.39 59.92
CA MET A 3 3.51 -29.04 59.77
C MET A 3 3.68 -27.55 59.50
N PRO A 4 4.75 -26.91 60.04
CA PRO A 4 4.93 -25.47 59.89
C PRO A 4 5.51 -25.12 58.52
N VAL A 5 4.97 -24.05 57.93
CA VAL A 5 5.40 -23.43 56.69
C VAL A 5 6.76 -22.75 56.89
N SER A 6 7.74 -23.14 56.07
CA SER A 6 9.12 -22.62 56.12
C SER A 6 9.19 -21.13 55.74
N ALA A 7 9.89 -20.35 56.55
CA ALA A 7 10.09 -18.91 56.38
C ALA A 7 10.97 -18.58 55.15
N LYS A 8 10.60 -17.53 54.40
CA LYS A 8 11.34 -17.00 53.24
C LYS A 8 12.76 -16.58 53.63
N ILE A 9 13.75 -17.41 53.30
CA ILE A 9 15.18 -17.06 53.36
C ILE A 9 15.45 -15.95 52.31
N ARG A 10 15.72 -14.72 52.76
CA ARG A 10 16.25 -13.63 51.91
C ARG A 10 17.73 -13.92 51.64
N SER A 11 18.13 -14.01 50.38
CA SER A 11 19.55 -14.21 50.03
C SER A 11 20.36 -12.97 50.45
N SER A 12 21.44 -13.20 51.20
CA SER A 12 22.24 -12.13 51.81
C SER A 12 23.27 -11.52 50.86
N GLN A 13 23.46 -12.08 49.65
CA GLN A 13 24.47 -11.64 48.67
C GLN A 13 23.93 -11.37 47.25
N GLY A 14 22.61 -11.23 47.07
CA GLY A 14 22.05 -10.86 45.75
C GLY A 14 22.54 -9.51 45.22
N CYS A 15 22.63 -9.34 43.90
CA CYS A 15 23.06 -8.08 43.27
C CYS A 15 22.18 -6.87 43.66
N TRP A 16 22.75 -5.67 43.62
CA TRP A 16 22.04 -4.44 43.96
C TRP A 16 20.86 -4.16 43.02
N THR A 17 20.95 -4.56 41.75
CA THR A 17 19.85 -4.46 40.78
C THR A 17 18.64 -5.31 41.20
N CYS A 18 18.85 -6.57 41.61
CA CYS A 18 17.77 -7.45 42.05
C CYS A 18 17.19 -7.02 43.41
N ARG A 19 18.02 -6.50 44.32
CA ARG A 19 17.57 -5.93 45.60
C ARG A 19 16.65 -4.74 45.39
N LEU A 20 17.05 -3.78 44.56
CA LEU A 20 16.23 -2.61 44.23
C LEU A 20 14.89 -3.01 43.59
N ARG A 21 14.91 -4.02 42.72
CA ARG A 21 13.70 -4.55 42.05
C ARG A 21 12.90 -5.55 42.88
N ARG A 22 13.34 -5.89 44.10
CA ARG A 22 12.75 -6.88 44.99
C ARG A 22 12.53 -8.26 44.32
N LYS A 23 13.51 -8.71 43.52
CA LYS A 23 13.49 -10.03 42.86
C LYS A 23 14.49 -10.99 43.51
N LYS A 24 14.14 -12.28 43.56
CA LYS A 24 15.04 -13.34 44.07
C LYS A 24 16.25 -13.42 43.14
N CYS A 25 17.45 -13.28 43.70
CA CYS A 25 18.69 -13.36 42.96
C CYS A 25 19.30 -14.75 43.15
N ASP A 26 19.87 -15.30 42.10
CA ASP A 26 20.56 -16.59 42.05
C ASP A 26 22.08 -16.48 42.26
N GLU A 27 22.59 -15.26 42.49
CA GLU A 27 23.97 -15.00 42.92
C GLU A 27 25.08 -15.36 41.92
N GLN A 28 24.72 -15.68 40.66
CA GLN A 28 25.70 -15.92 39.58
C GLN A 28 26.48 -14.64 39.22
N LYS A 29 27.80 -14.77 39.01
CA LYS A 29 28.72 -13.70 38.63
C LYS A 29 29.31 -14.01 37.24
N PRO A 30 29.57 -13.00 36.37
CA PRO A 30 29.49 -11.55 36.62
C PRO A 30 28.07 -10.97 36.53
N THR A 31 27.09 -11.71 36.04
CA THR A 31 25.70 -11.28 35.86
C THR A 31 24.76 -12.39 36.32
N CYS A 32 23.78 -12.07 37.16
CA CYS A 32 22.82 -13.05 37.66
C CYS A 32 21.83 -13.47 36.55
N SER A 33 21.27 -14.69 36.58
CA SER A 33 20.37 -15.17 35.51
C SER A 33 19.14 -14.28 35.35
N VAL A 34 18.65 -13.68 36.44
CA VAL A 34 17.50 -12.77 36.42
C VAL A 34 17.80 -11.47 35.66
N CYS A 35 18.98 -10.89 35.85
CA CYS A 35 19.40 -9.69 35.12
C CYS A 35 19.80 -10.02 33.68
N SER A 36 20.48 -11.15 33.47
CA SER A 36 20.88 -11.65 32.15
C SER A 36 19.67 -11.92 31.24
N THR A 37 18.67 -12.65 31.75
CA THR A 37 17.41 -12.93 31.00
C THR A 37 16.66 -11.65 30.64
N LEU A 38 16.77 -10.62 31.50
CA LEU A 38 16.15 -9.33 31.27
C LEU A 38 17.05 -8.36 30.49
N GLU A 39 18.26 -8.77 30.12
CA GLU A 39 19.25 -7.96 29.40
C GLU A 39 19.44 -6.57 30.02
N ILE A 40 19.38 -6.49 31.35
CA ILE A 40 19.53 -5.25 32.13
C ILE A 40 20.83 -5.26 32.94
N THR A 41 21.30 -4.07 33.30
CA THR A 41 22.53 -3.88 34.09
C THR A 41 22.46 -4.61 35.44
N CYS A 42 23.35 -5.58 35.63
CA CYS A 42 23.53 -6.30 36.90
C CYS A 42 24.69 -5.69 37.66
N LEU A 43 24.43 -5.12 38.85
CA LEU A 43 25.48 -4.55 39.69
C LEU A 43 25.80 -5.43 40.89
N TYR A 44 26.91 -6.14 40.81
CA TYR A 44 27.58 -6.76 41.97
C TYR A 44 28.68 -5.82 42.47
N SER A 45 28.59 -5.45 43.74
CA SER A 45 29.61 -4.66 44.43
C SER A 45 29.51 -4.96 45.91
N ASP A 46 30.65 -5.15 46.59
CA ASP A 46 30.69 -5.32 48.04
C ASP A 46 30.39 -4.00 48.77
N LYS A 47 30.59 -2.86 48.08
CA LYS A 47 30.22 -1.54 48.55
C LYS A 47 28.78 -1.22 48.13
N LYS A 48 28.00 -0.70 49.10
CA LYS A 48 26.67 -0.17 48.89
C LYS A 48 26.73 1.00 47.88
N PRO A 49 26.02 0.93 46.74
CA PRO A 49 26.02 2.01 45.75
C PRO A 49 25.42 3.30 46.33
N ASP A 50 25.96 4.44 45.90
CA ASP A 50 25.56 5.76 46.40
C ASP A 50 24.08 6.07 46.17
N TRP A 51 23.49 5.47 45.13
CA TRP A 51 22.07 5.62 44.79
C TRP A 51 21.13 4.72 45.60
N MET A 52 21.62 3.79 46.43
CA MET A 52 20.76 2.96 47.29
C MET A 52 20.54 3.64 48.64
N ASP A 53 20.07 4.87 48.63
CA ASP A 53 19.98 5.76 49.79
C ASP A 53 18.62 5.74 50.50
N GLY A 54 17.65 4.94 50.04
CA GLY A 54 16.27 4.95 50.53
C GLY A 54 15.49 6.21 50.14
N GLY A 55 16.05 7.09 49.28
CA GLY A 55 15.51 8.40 48.94
C GLY A 55 15.23 8.59 47.45
N GLN A 56 15.36 9.83 46.98
CA GLN A 56 15.06 10.20 45.60
C GLN A 56 15.98 9.51 44.58
N ARG A 57 17.26 9.28 44.91
CA ARG A 57 18.21 8.60 44.01
C ARG A 57 17.88 7.13 43.86
N GLU A 58 17.45 6.47 44.93
CA GLU A 58 16.95 5.09 44.87
C GLU A 58 15.70 4.97 43.98
N LYS A 59 14.77 5.92 44.12
CA LYS A 59 13.56 5.99 43.27
C LYS A 59 13.91 6.24 41.80
N GLY A 60 14.82 7.18 41.52
CA GLY A 60 15.28 7.48 40.17
C GLY A 60 15.94 6.28 39.50
N MET A 61 16.81 5.56 40.20
CA MET A 61 17.42 4.33 39.70
C MET A 61 16.39 3.21 39.49
N ALA A 62 15.38 3.09 40.36
CA ALA A 62 14.31 2.12 40.19
C ALA A 62 13.48 2.40 38.92
N ASP A 63 13.20 3.67 38.62
CA ASP A 63 12.45 4.06 37.43
C ASP A 63 13.29 3.91 36.15
N GLN A 64 14.60 4.20 36.20
CA GLN A 64 15.53 3.87 35.11
C GLN A 64 15.57 2.37 34.81
N LEU A 65 15.67 1.52 35.83
CA LEU A 65 15.64 0.06 35.66
C LEU A 65 14.29 -0.43 35.13
N LYS A 66 13.16 0.17 35.53
CA LYS A 66 11.84 -0.15 34.94
C LYS A 66 11.78 0.22 33.46
N ALA A 67 12.26 1.40 33.09
CA ALA A 67 12.31 1.85 31.69
C ALA A 67 13.18 0.91 30.84
N MET A 68 14.35 0.52 31.36
CA MET A 68 15.27 -0.42 30.72
C MET A 68 14.65 -1.81 30.53
N VAL A 69 13.95 -2.33 31.55
CA VAL A 69 13.21 -3.60 31.44
C VAL A 69 12.12 -3.51 30.37
N LYS A 70 11.40 -2.37 30.26
CA LYS A 70 10.35 -2.16 29.25
C LYS A 70 10.94 -2.10 27.84
N ALA A 71 12.04 -1.37 27.64
CA ALA A 71 12.74 -1.28 26.36
C ALA A 71 13.27 -2.65 25.91
N LYS A 72 14.00 -3.36 26.77
CA LYS A 72 14.53 -4.70 26.47
C LYS A 72 13.45 -5.77 26.31
N ALA A 73 12.28 -5.59 26.91
CA ALA A 73 11.13 -6.46 26.66
C ALA A 73 10.50 -6.26 25.27
N HIS A 74 10.65 -5.09 24.66
CA HIS A 74 10.30 -4.86 23.26
C HIS A 74 11.29 -5.60 22.34
N GLU A 75 12.60 -5.34 22.50
CA GLU A 75 13.65 -5.96 21.70
C GLU A 75 13.64 -7.50 21.76
N ARG A 76 13.41 -8.10 22.94
CA ARG A 76 13.29 -9.57 23.06
C ARG A 76 12.06 -10.14 22.35
N ARG A 77 10.95 -9.40 22.27
CA ARG A 77 9.78 -9.83 21.50
C ARG A 77 10.06 -9.78 20.01
N ASP A 78 10.75 -8.74 19.54
CA ASP A 78 11.15 -8.60 18.15
C ASP A 78 12.12 -9.73 17.71
N ARG A 79 13.08 -10.09 18.57
CA ARG A 79 14.02 -11.19 18.31
C ARG A 79 13.35 -12.57 18.31
N LYS A 80 12.40 -12.81 19.23
CA LYS A 80 11.66 -14.07 19.32
C LYS A 80 10.79 -14.30 18.08
N TRP A 81 10.11 -13.25 17.62
CA TRP A 81 9.31 -13.31 16.39
C TRP A 81 10.19 -13.60 15.16
N SER A 82 11.42 -13.07 15.14
CA SER A 82 12.38 -13.30 14.06
C SER A 82 13.00 -14.71 14.05
N SER A 83 13.01 -15.43 15.19
CA SER A 83 13.64 -16.76 15.30
C SER A 83 12.67 -17.95 15.21
N GLU A 84 11.36 -17.73 15.22
CA GLU A 84 10.34 -18.79 15.17
C GLU A 84 9.88 -19.15 13.73
N ILE A 85 10.52 -18.60 12.69
CA ILE A 85 10.41 -19.10 11.31
C ILE A 85 11.39 -20.29 11.18
N PRO A 86 10.92 -21.54 10.98
CA PRO A 86 11.82 -22.69 10.92
C PRO A 86 12.71 -22.62 9.67
N ALA A 87 13.98 -22.29 9.85
CA ALA A 87 15.02 -22.60 8.87
C ALA A 87 15.38 -24.09 9.03
N LYS A 88 14.88 -24.94 8.14
CA LYS A 88 15.50 -26.27 7.95
C LYS A 88 16.77 -26.08 7.14
N GLU A 89 17.92 -26.12 7.80
CA GLU A 89 19.20 -26.34 7.14
C GLU A 89 19.31 -27.81 6.66
N PRO A 90 20.04 -28.08 5.55
CA PRO A 90 20.20 -29.42 5.01
C PRO A 90 21.25 -30.19 5.80
N GLU A 91 20.82 -31.18 6.61
CA GLU A 91 21.74 -32.17 7.17
C GLU A 91 22.09 -33.26 6.15
N LYS A 92 23.38 -33.61 6.18
CA LYS A 92 24.09 -34.50 5.26
C LYS A 92 23.46 -35.89 5.18
N ALA A 93 23.41 -36.40 3.95
CA ALA A 93 23.03 -37.77 3.61
C ALA A 93 23.90 -38.82 4.32
N GLN A 94 23.23 -39.81 4.93
CA GLN A 94 23.71 -41.18 5.05
C GLN A 94 22.58 -42.15 4.73
N ASN A 95 22.88 -43.08 3.83
CA ASN A 95 21.98 -44.02 3.18
C ASN A 95 21.45 -45.11 4.15
N THR A 96 20.15 -45.40 4.06
CA THR A 96 19.57 -46.76 4.00
C THR A 96 18.09 -46.67 3.56
N PRO A 97 17.62 -47.44 2.57
CA PRO A 97 16.24 -47.37 2.08
C PRO A 97 15.31 -48.24 2.93
N SER A 98 14.14 -47.72 3.31
CA SER A 98 13.04 -48.51 3.87
C SER A 98 11.78 -48.29 3.05
N GLU A 99 11.17 -49.40 2.63
CA GLU A 99 10.18 -49.64 1.56
C GLU A 99 8.80 -48.97 1.69
N ASN A 100 8.63 -47.93 2.52
CA ASN A 100 7.28 -47.37 2.77
C ASN A 100 6.89 -46.16 1.91
N ASN A 101 7.75 -45.69 1.01
CA ASN A 101 7.46 -44.51 0.17
C ASN A 101 6.97 -44.84 -1.25
N GLU A 102 7.06 -46.09 -1.72
CA GLU A 102 6.54 -46.46 -3.05
C GLU A 102 5.01 -46.62 -3.05
N VAL A 103 4.41 -47.03 -1.92
CA VAL A 103 2.95 -47.27 -1.84
C VAL A 103 2.14 -45.96 -1.91
N LEU A 104 2.68 -44.85 -1.39
CA LEU A 104 1.97 -43.56 -1.37
C LEU A 104 2.01 -42.85 -2.74
N LEU A 105 3.08 -43.04 -3.52
CA LEU A 105 3.21 -42.46 -4.85
C LEU A 105 2.45 -43.26 -5.92
N GLN A 106 2.30 -44.57 -5.76
CA GLN A 106 1.52 -45.42 -6.67
C GLN A 106 0.00 -45.14 -6.58
N GLN A 107 -0.50 -44.75 -5.40
CA GLN A 107 -1.93 -44.47 -5.18
C GLN A 107 -2.39 -43.12 -5.76
N MET A 108 -1.48 -42.19 -5.98
CA MET A 108 -1.82 -40.87 -6.57
C MET A 108 -1.75 -40.86 -8.11
N ALA A 109 -1.19 -41.91 -8.73
CA ALA A 109 -1.07 -42.04 -10.19
C ALA A 109 -2.25 -42.76 -10.86
N ASN A 110 -3.09 -43.48 -10.11
CA ASN A 110 -4.16 -44.33 -10.68
C ASN A 110 -5.54 -43.64 -10.80
N HIS A 111 -5.66 -42.34 -10.53
CA HIS A 111 -6.92 -41.60 -10.66
C HIS A 111 -6.82 -40.41 -11.64
N THR A 112 -6.27 -40.65 -12.83
CA THR A 112 -6.40 -39.67 -13.92
C THR A 112 -6.48 -40.37 -15.27
N LEU A 113 -7.57 -40.07 -15.99
CA LEU A 113 -7.90 -40.38 -17.40
C LEU A 113 -8.45 -41.77 -17.75
N GLU A 114 -9.76 -41.83 -17.99
CA GLU A 114 -10.32 -42.38 -19.25
C GLU A 114 -11.45 -41.45 -19.73
N ALA A 115 -11.35 -41.01 -20.99
CA ALA A 115 -12.30 -40.20 -21.76
C ALA A 115 -13.24 -41.16 -22.55
N SER A 116 -14.44 -40.83 -23.04
CA SER A 116 -14.76 -39.87 -24.13
C SER A 116 -16.25 -39.98 -24.54
N THR A 117 -16.80 -38.91 -25.16
CA THR A 117 -17.79 -38.85 -26.30
C THR A 117 -19.20 -39.48 -26.16
N GLU A 118 -20.36 -38.94 -26.59
CA GLU A 118 -20.72 -37.98 -27.69
C GLU A 118 -22.24 -37.56 -27.62
N HIS A 119 -22.58 -36.39 -28.23
CA HIS A 119 -23.86 -35.98 -28.88
C HIS A 119 -25.19 -35.80 -28.07
N GLU A 120 -26.15 -34.89 -28.37
CA GLU A 120 -26.31 -33.70 -29.24
C GLU A 120 -27.66 -32.97 -28.90
N ASN A 121 -27.71 -31.65 -29.15
CA ASN A 121 -28.85 -30.77 -29.53
C ASN A 121 -29.91 -30.19 -28.54
N ASN A 122 -29.98 -28.85 -28.67
CA ASN A 122 -31.13 -27.94 -28.81
C ASN A 122 -31.80 -27.23 -27.61
N ASP A 123 -31.48 -25.92 -27.57
CA ASP A 123 -32.39 -24.78 -27.75
C ASP A 123 -33.20 -24.17 -26.58
N THR A 124 -32.96 -22.86 -26.47
CA THR A 124 -33.86 -21.71 -26.20
C THR A 124 -34.08 -21.16 -24.79
N SER A 125 -33.76 -19.85 -24.69
CA SER A 125 -34.37 -18.78 -23.87
C SER A 125 -34.25 -18.90 -22.34
N GLY A 126 -33.94 -17.89 -21.55
CA GLY A 126 -33.90 -16.44 -21.72
C GLY A 126 -34.12 -15.84 -20.32
N SER A 127 -33.52 -14.67 -20.09
CA SER A 127 -33.75 -13.77 -18.94
C SER A 127 -33.05 -14.09 -17.62
N SER A 128 -31.95 -13.37 -17.41
CA SER A 128 -31.31 -13.09 -16.13
C SER A 128 -32.06 -11.98 -15.38
N SER A 129 -32.44 -12.24 -14.13
CA SER A 129 -32.75 -11.20 -13.15
C SER A 129 -32.35 -11.68 -11.75
N TYR A 130 -31.17 -11.24 -11.31
CA TYR A 130 -30.75 -11.19 -9.91
C TYR A 130 -31.38 -9.95 -9.26
N THR A 131 -32.14 -10.06 -8.17
CA THR A 131 -31.74 -9.92 -6.75
C THR A 131 -33.04 -9.67 -5.93
N PRO A 132 -33.03 -9.46 -4.60
CA PRO A 132 -32.68 -10.36 -3.50
C PRO A 132 -33.77 -10.35 -2.38
N GLY A 133 -33.66 -11.25 -1.38
CA GLY A 133 -34.17 -10.96 -0.04
C GLY A 133 -35.10 -11.98 0.63
N THR A 134 -34.55 -12.64 1.65
CA THR A 134 -35.06 -12.80 3.04
C THR A 134 -36.52 -13.21 3.37
N SER A 135 -36.57 -14.02 4.44
CA SER A 135 -37.61 -14.22 5.48
C SER A 135 -38.74 -15.26 5.28
N VAL A 136 -38.56 -16.40 5.97
CA VAL A 136 -39.45 -17.02 6.98
C VAL A 136 -40.96 -16.71 6.91
N THR A 137 -41.78 -17.74 6.70
CA THR A 137 -42.94 -18.12 7.54
C THR A 137 -43.33 -19.58 7.27
N GLY A 138 -43.78 -20.30 8.31
CA GLY A 138 -44.31 -21.65 8.23
C GLY A 138 -45.81 -21.69 7.95
N ASP A 139 -46.29 -22.85 7.48
CA ASP A 139 -47.41 -23.62 8.07
C ASP A 139 -47.68 -24.88 7.23
N SER A 140 -47.80 -26.01 7.93
CA SER A 140 -48.24 -27.34 7.43
C SER A 140 -49.77 -27.44 7.56
N PRO A 141 -50.52 -28.38 6.91
CA PRO A 141 -50.48 -29.80 7.33
C PRO A 141 -50.86 -30.91 6.29
N ASN A 142 -50.22 -32.07 6.46
CA ASN A 142 -50.69 -33.48 6.44
C ASN A 142 -51.81 -33.97 5.49
N ALA A 143 -51.51 -35.01 4.67
CA ALA A 143 -51.98 -36.40 4.90
C ALA A 143 -51.47 -37.41 3.82
N ASP A 144 -50.86 -38.49 4.33
CA ASP A 144 -50.32 -39.73 3.73
C ASP A 144 -51.43 -40.83 3.59
N PRO A 145 -51.19 -42.13 3.23
CA PRO A 145 -50.08 -42.82 2.53
C PRO A 145 -50.54 -43.97 1.56
N THR A 146 -49.58 -44.80 1.11
CA THR A 146 -49.60 -46.19 0.52
C THR A 146 -49.39 -46.26 -1.02
N THR A 147 -48.45 -47.02 -1.63
CA THR A 147 -47.54 -48.12 -1.22
C THR A 147 -46.47 -48.38 -2.33
N GLY A 148 -45.21 -48.72 -2.00
CA GLY A 148 -44.45 -49.80 -2.70
C GLY A 148 -43.18 -49.53 -3.55
N SER A 149 -42.05 -49.18 -2.91
CA SER A 149 -40.63 -49.62 -3.08
C SER A 149 -40.01 -50.01 -4.45
N TYR A 150 -38.90 -49.35 -4.85
CA TYR A 150 -37.51 -49.89 -4.88
C TYR A 150 -36.49 -48.72 -5.09
N VAL A 151 -35.76 -48.31 -4.04
CA VAL A 151 -34.61 -47.38 -4.12
C VAL A 151 -33.44 -47.99 -3.36
N ALA A 152 -32.27 -48.02 -4.00
CA ALA A 152 -31.00 -48.49 -3.44
C ALA A 152 -30.34 -47.44 -2.54
N ASN A 153 -29.80 -47.92 -1.42
CA ASN A 153 -29.30 -47.19 -0.26
C ASN A 153 -27.98 -46.43 -0.49
N ILE A 154 -27.96 -45.15 -0.13
CA ILE A 154 -26.76 -44.41 0.32
C ILE A 154 -27.19 -43.59 1.56
N PRO A 155 -26.53 -43.73 2.73
CA PRO A 155 -27.07 -43.19 3.98
C PRO A 155 -26.90 -41.66 4.07
N PRO A 156 -27.93 -40.93 4.56
CA PRO A 156 -27.79 -39.53 4.93
C PRO A 156 -27.02 -39.41 6.25
N PHE A 157 -26.17 -38.39 6.35
CA PHE A 157 -25.40 -38.09 7.55
C PHE A 157 -26.35 -37.53 8.63
N GLU A 158 -26.79 -38.36 9.56
CA GLU A 158 -27.55 -37.93 10.74
C GLU A 158 -26.61 -37.33 11.81
N PRO A 159 -26.89 -36.12 12.34
CA PRO A 159 -26.24 -35.65 13.54
C PRO A 159 -26.81 -36.41 14.73
N VAL A 160 -26.02 -37.29 15.33
CA VAL A 160 -26.39 -38.00 16.56
C VAL A 160 -26.53 -36.98 17.70
N LEU A 161 -27.76 -36.61 18.05
CA LEU A 161 -28.08 -35.98 19.32
C LEU A 161 -28.13 -37.07 20.39
N VAL A 162 -27.01 -37.27 21.09
CA VAL A 162 -26.98 -38.09 22.29
C VAL A 162 -27.59 -37.28 23.44
N GLU A 163 -28.82 -37.61 23.84
CA GLU A 163 -29.31 -37.30 25.18
C GLU A 163 -28.58 -38.19 26.20
N THR A 164 -27.58 -37.64 26.87
CA THR A 164 -27.06 -38.25 28.11
C THR A 164 -27.34 -37.36 29.30
N SER A 165 -28.22 -37.88 30.13
CA SER A 165 -28.56 -37.39 31.46
C SER A 165 -27.31 -37.30 32.35
N THR A 166 -27.08 -36.10 32.90
CA THR A 166 -26.46 -35.80 34.20
C THR A 166 -25.58 -36.88 34.85
N ASN A 167 -24.26 -36.73 34.78
CA ASN A 167 -23.42 -36.31 35.92
C ASN A 167 -21.93 -36.61 35.68
N THR A 168 -21.10 -35.66 36.13
CA THR A 168 -19.68 -35.78 36.48
C THR A 168 -18.65 -35.95 35.33
N HIS A 169 -17.75 -34.95 35.24
CA HIS A 169 -16.44 -34.93 34.56
C HIS A 169 -16.29 -34.46 33.10
N ILE A 170 -16.99 -33.39 32.68
CA ILE A 170 -16.59 -32.60 31.48
C ILE A 170 -16.14 -31.19 31.92
N GLY A 171 -15.03 -31.14 32.66
CA GLY A 171 -14.44 -29.88 33.16
C GLY A 171 -12.94 -29.76 32.95
N GLN A 172 -12.33 -30.52 32.02
CA GLN A 172 -10.87 -30.66 31.98
C GLN A 172 -10.16 -30.58 30.62
N PHE A 173 -10.81 -30.20 29.50
CA PHE A 173 -10.09 -30.08 28.22
C PHE A 173 -10.25 -28.76 27.45
N LEU A 174 -10.88 -27.74 28.04
CA LEU A 174 -10.75 -26.36 27.57
C LEU A 174 -10.41 -25.48 28.77
N THR A 175 -9.18 -25.59 29.28
CA THR A 175 -8.62 -24.47 30.02
C THR A 175 -8.48 -23.33 29.00
N PRO A 176 -9.23 -22.21 29.13
CA PRO A 176 -8.94 -21.02 28.35
C PRO A 176 -7.46 -20.74 28.55
N TYR A 177 -6.73 -20.45 27.47
CA TYR A 177 -5.39 -19.88 27.62
C TYR A 177 -5.50 -18.79 28.67
N HIS A 178 -4.76 -18.96 29.79
CA HIS A 178 -4.72 -18.00 30.88
C HIS A 178 -4.75 -16.60 30.30
N THR A 179 -5.80 -15.85 30.62
CA THR A 179 -6.07 -14.49 30.17
C THR A 179 -4.85 -13.61 30.46
N LYS A 180 -3.92 -13.55 29.50
CA LYS A 180 -3.29 -12.28 29.19
C LYS A 180 -4.46 -11.35 28.85
N HIS A 181 -4.49 -10.17 29.49
CA HIS A 181 -5.51 -9.15 29.29
C HIS A 181 -6.07 -9.22 27.87
N TYR A 182 -7.39 -9.43 27.75
CA TYR A 182 -8.12 -9.13 26.53
C TYR A 182 -7.62 -7.76 26.05
N PRO A 183 -7.33 -7.56 24.74
CA PRO A 183 -6.91 -6.24 24.28
C PRO A 183 -7.90 -5.21 24.82
N ASP A 184 -7.38 -4.10 25.34
CA ASP A 184 -8.22 -2.98 25.75
C ASP A 184 -9.11 -2.58 24.54
N ILE A 185 -10.31 -2.06 24.79
CA ILE A 185 -11.28 -1.68 23.75
C ILE A 185 -10.62 -0.77 22.69
N GLU A 186 -9.70 0.08 23.13
CA GLU A 186 -8.89 0.93 22.26
C GLU A 186 -7.99 0.12 21.31
N SER A 187 -7.31 -0.91 21.82
CA SER A 187 -6.47 -1.81 21.01
C SER A 187 -7.27 -2.67 20.03
N GLU A 188 -8.47 -3.11 20.40
CA GLU A 188 -9.38 -3.82 19.47
C GLU A 188 -9.85 -2.90 18.33
N ARG A 189 -10.21 -1.66 18.66
CA ARG A 189 -10.58 -0.64 17.67
C ARG A 189 -9.42 -0.36 16.71
N GLU A 190 -8.22 -0.14 17.23
CA GLU A 190 -6.99 0.08 16.45
C GLU A 190 -6.71 -1.06 15.46
N LEU A 191 -6.82 -2.32 15.90
CA LEU A 191 -6.64 -3.48 15.03
C LEU A 191 -7.75 -3.58 13.97
N SER A 192 -8.99 -3.29 14.35
CA SER A 192 -10.12 -3.28 13.41
C SER A 192 -9.95 -2.23 12.31
N PHE A 193 -9.56 -1.01 12.64
CA PHE A 193 -9.28 0.03 11.65
C PHE A 193 -8.01 -0.24 10.83
N SER A 194 -7.04 -0.95 11.39
CA SER A 194 -5.89 -1.47 10.62
C SER A 194 -6.34 -2.43 9.53
N MET A 195 -7.29 -3.34 9.83
CA MET A 195 -7.88 -4.21 8.82
C MET A 195 -8.68 -3.44 7.78
N VAL A 196 -9.47 -2.44 8.19
CA VAL A 196 -10.18 -1.55 7.25
C VAL A 196 -9.18 -0.87 6.29
N TYR A 197 -8.04 -0.42 6.80
CA TYR A 197 -7.00 0.17 5.97
C TYR A 197 -6.46 -0.83 4.94
N LEU A 198 -6.09 -2.05 5.36
CA LEU A 198 -5.48 -3.06 4.50
C LEU A 198 -6.44 -3.61 3.44
N ASP A 199 -7.70 -3.81 3.82
CA ASP A 199 -8.70 -4.48 2.98
C ASP A 199 -9.41 -3.52 2.03
N TYR A 200 -9.62 -2.25 2.44
CA TYR A 200 -10.44 -1.31 1.68
C TYR A 200 -9.67 -0.04 1.28
N VAL A 201 -8.99 0.62 2.21
CA VAL A 201 -8.37 1.94 1.93
C VAL A 201 -7.14 1.83 1.05
N PHE A 202 -6.18 0.98 1.39
CA PHE A 202 -4.96 0.81 0.62
C PHE A 202 -5.24 0.34 -0.82
N PRO A 203 -6.03 -0.73 -1.06
CA PRO A 203 -6.38 -1.12 -2.42
C PRO A 203 -7.22 -0.06 -3.15
N TYR A 204 -7.96 0.79 -2.43
CA TYR A 204 -8.53 1.98 -3.02
C TYR A 204 -7.41 2.94 -3.46
N ILE A 205 -6.59 3.50 -2.56
CA ILE A 205 -5.58 4.51 -2.96
C ILE A 205 -4.50 3.99 -3.94
N SER A 206 -4.23 2.68 -3.99
CA SER A 206 -3.20 2.07 -4.85
C SER A 206 -3.73 0.81 -5.54
N PRO A 207 -4.67 0.96 -6.51
CA PRO A 207 -5.44 -0.16 -7.06
C PRO A 207 -4.63 -1.11 -7.93
N PHE A 208 -3.56 -0.62 -8.54
CA PHE A 208 -2.64 -1.40 -9.38
C PHE A 208 -1.59 -2.16 -8.58
N TYR A 209 -1.33 -1.78 -7.32
CA TYR A 209 -0.31 -2.44 -6.52
C TYR A 209 -0.80 -3.78 -5.98
N ARG A 210 -0.57 -4.82 -6.79
CA ARG A 210 -0.96 -6.22 -6.52
C ARG A 210 0.24 -7.15 -6.72
N PRO A 211 1.29 -7.02 -5.89
CA PRO A 211 2.49 -7.85 -6.02
C PRO A 211 2.14 -9.35 -5.97
N PRO A 212 2.75 -10.19 -6.81
CA PRO A 212 2.54 -11.63 -6.80
C PRO A 212 2.82 -12.26 -5.42
N LEU A 213 2.18 -13.40 -5.15
CA LEU A 213 2.38 -14.14 -3.90
C LEU A 213 3.85 -14.47 -3.66
N LEU A 214 4.56 -14.92 -4.71
CA LEU A 214 5.97 -15.28 -4.64
C LEU A 214 6.89 -14.07 -4.38
N GLN A 215 6.39 -12.85 -4.60
CA GLN A 215 7.11 -11.61 -4.28
C GLN A 215 6.82 -11.11 -2.86
N GLY A 216 6.03 -11.83 -2.06
CA GLY A 216 5.71 -11.47 -0.66
C GLY A 216 4.39 -10.70 -0.48
N GLY A 217 3.68 -10.41 -1.58
CA GLY A 217 2.37 -9.75 -1.53
C GLY A 217 2.39 -8.38 -0.81
N ARG A 218 1.28 -8.04 -0.16
CA ARG A 218 1.11 -6.78 0.58
C ARG A 218 1.44 -6.90 2.08
N GLY A 219 2.02 -8.02 2.53
CA GLY A 219 2.27 -8.29 3.96
C GLY A 219 3.18 -7.25 4.64
N TRP A 220 4.03 -6.57 3.88
CA TRP A 220 4.87 -5.47 4.36
C TRP A 220 4.06 -4.30 4.94
N LEU A 221 2.83 -4.05 4.47
CA LEU A 221 1.98 -2.99 5.01
C LEU A 221 1.66 -3.21 6.48
N LEU A 222 1.30 -4.44 6.86
CA LEU A 222 1.04 -4.78 8.26
C LEU A 222 2.31 -4.61 9.12
N VAL A 223 3.47 -5.00 8.57
CA VAL A 223 4.76 -4.79 9.26
C VAL A 223 5.03 -3.30 9.48
N LEU A 224 4.73 -2.45 8.50
CA LEU A 224 4.87 -1.01 8.67
C LEU A 224 3.89 -0.43 9.69
N LEU A 225 2.62 -0.84 9.66
CA LEU A 225 1.62 -0.42 10.66
C LEU A 225 2.07 -0.76 12.09
N MET A 226 2.75 -1.90 12.27
CA MET A 226 3.26 -2.30 13.58
C MET A 226 4.56 -1.59 13.99
N ARG A 227 5.36 -1.10 13.03
CA ARG A 227 6.73 -0.60 13.28
C ARG A 227 6.86 0.92 13.17
N ASN A 228 6.06 1.56 12.33
CA ASN A 228 6.19 2.97 11.96
C ASN A 228 4.97 3.75 12.50
N LYS A 229 5.14 4.40 13.66
CA LYS A 229 4.05 5.12 14.35
C LYS A 229 3.40 6.24 13.52
N PRO A 230 4.16 7.12 12.82
CA PRO A 230 3.56 8.10 11.92
C PRO A 230 2.62 7.46 10.90
N LEU A 231 3.06 6.37 10.27
CA LEU A 231 2.28 5.64 9.29
C LEU A 231 1.06 4.98 9.92
N PHE A 232 1.20 4.36 11.09
CA PHE A 232 0.08 3.78 11.84
C PHE A 232 -1.04 4.79 12.08
N HIS A 233 -0.72 5.95 12.66
CA HIS A 233 -1.71 6.99 12.94
C HIS A 233 -2.32 7.57 11.65
N ALA A 234 -1.52 7.80 10.61
CA ALA A 234 -2.02 8.28 9.31
C ALA A 234 -2.97 7.25 8.64
N ALA A 235 -2.63 5.97 8.69
CA ALA A 235 -3.46 4.89 8.15
C ALA A 235 -4.79 4.75 8.92
N LEU A 236 -4.75 4.83 10.26
CA LEU A 236 -5.93 4.78 11.11
C LEU A 236 -6.85 5.98 10.90
N SER A 237 -6.26 7.17 10.74
CA SER A 237 -6.95 8.41 10.39
C SER A 237 -7.71 8.24 9.07
N LEU A 238 -7.03 7.76 8.04
CA LEU A 238 -7.63 7.55 6.72
C LEU A 238 -8.70 6.46 6.73
N ALA A 239 -8.50 5.37 7.46
CA ALA A 239 -9.49 4.31 7.62
C ALA A 239 -10.75 4.79 8.36
N SER A 240 -10.58 5.59 9.40
CA SER A 240 -11.70 6.21 10.13
C SER A 240 -12.50 7.15 9.22
N TYR A 241 -11.80 7.97 8.43
CA TYR A 241 -12.43 8.87 7.48
C TYR A 241 -13.16 8.13 6.37
N PHE A 242 -12.49 7.16 5.73
CA PHE A 242 -13.07 6.29 4.71
C PHE A 242 -14.35 5.63 5.20
N PHE A 243 -14.31 5.03 6.39
CA PHE A 243 -15.47 4.40 7.00
C PHE A 243 -16.62 5.39 7.25
N SER A 244 -16.32 6.60 7.74
CA SER A 244 -17.34 7.64 7.97
C SER A 244 -18.06 8.08 6.71
N VAL A 245 -17.32 8.26 5.60
CA VAL A 245 -17.88 8.63 4.30
C VAL A 245 -18.79 7.52 3.79
N MET A 246 -18.32 6.26 3.87
CA MET A 246 -19.10 5.11 3.45
C MET A 246 -20.40 4.96 4.27
N ILE A 247 -20.35 5.10 5.60
CA ILE A 247 -21.56 5.03 6.44
C ILE A 247 -22.53 6.17 6.13
N SER A 248 -22.05 7.41 6.04
CA SER A 248 -22.92 8.58 5.79
C SER A 248 -23.72 8.45 4.50
N SER A 249 -23.19 7.72 3.52
CA SER A 249 -23.85 7.42 2.25
C SER A 249 -24.90 6.32 2.33
N SER A 250 -24.75 5.39 3.29
CA SER A 250 -25.50 4.14 3.36
C SER A 250 -26.57 4.15 4.46
N ILE A 251 -26.42 4.96 5.51
CA ILE A 251 -27.29 4.95 6.70
C ILE A 251 -27.63 6.39 7.11
N LEU A 252 -28.92 6.73 7.12
CA LEU A 252 -29.43 8.03 7.57
C LEU A 252 -29.27 8.20 9.10
N GLY A 253 -29.01 9.43 9.57
CA GLY A 253 -28.99 9.77 11.00
C GLY A 253 -27.63 9.68 11.71
N HIS A 254 -26.52 9.52 10.97
CA HIS A 254 -25.17 9.38 11.54
C HIS A 254 -24.29 10.66 11.48
N GLU A 255 -24.87 11.85 11.41
CA GLU A 255 -24.12 13.12 11.35
C GLU A 255 -23.16 13.31 12.55
N SER A 256 -23.58 12.91 13.74
CA SER A 256 -22.73 12.93 14.95
C SER A 256 -21.55 11.96 14.86
N CYS A 257 -21.73 10.80 14.20
CA CYS A 257 -20.67 9.84 13.92
C CYS A 257 -19.66 10.39 12.91
N HIS A 258 -20.13 11.10 11.89
CA HIS A 258 -19.27 11.80 10.93
C HIS A 258 -18.39 12.84 11.63
N GLN A 259 -18.98 13.70 12.48
CA GLN A 259 -18.21 14.71 13.22
C GLN A 259 -17.20 14.09 14.19
N ASN A 260 -17.58 13.01 14.90
CA ASN A 260 -16.67 12.31 15.81
C ASN A 260 -15.50 11.65 15.07
N ASN A 261 -15.75 11.02 13.93
CA ASN A 261 -14.70 10.44 13.09
C ASN A 261 -13.79 11.51 12.47
N TRP A 262 -14.35 12.67 12.12
CA TRP A 262 -13.55 13.83 11.67
C TRP A 262 -12.63 14.36 12.78
N ASN A 263 -13.14 14.47 14.01
CA ASN A 263 -12.31 14.86 15.15
C ASN A 263 -11.21 13.82 15.44
N GLU A 264 -11.52 12.52 15.34
CA GLU A 264 -10.51 11.46 15.46
C GLU A 264 -9.48 11.53 14.32
N LEU A 265 -9.90 11.82 13.08
CA LEU A 265 -8.99 12.02 11.94
C LEU A 265 -7.95 13.10 12.27
N LEU A 266 -8.41 14.27 12.71
CA LEU A 266 -7.55 15.39 13.09
C LEU A 266 -6.60 15.02 14.23
N LYS A 267 -7.09 14.34 15.27
CA LYS A 267 -6.28 13.84 16.39
C LYS A 267 -5.19 12.88 15.91
N GLN A 268 -5.54 11.90 15.08
CA GLN A 268 -4.58 10.92 14.55
C GLN A 268 -3.55 11.57 13.62
N GLN A 269 -3.97 12.58 12.84
CA GLN A 269 -3.06 13.37 12.01
C GLN A 269 -2.05 14.15 12.86
N GLU A 270 -2.50 14.78 13.95
CA GLU A 270 -1.61 15.49 14.88
C GLU A 270 -0.56 14.54 15.48
N LEU A 271 -0.98 13.35 15.94
CA LEU A 271 -0.07 12.32 16.47
C LEU A 271 0.94 11.84 15.41
N ALA A 272 0.50 11.69 14.16
CA ALA A 272 1.38 11.30 13.06
C ALA A 272 2.48 12.36 12.82
N ILE A 273 2.10 13.64 12.78
CA ILE A 273 3.02 14.77 12.60
C ILE A 273 3.99 14.88 13.79
N GLN A 274 3.51 14.81 15.03
CA GLN A 274 4.35 14.86 16.23
C GLN A 274 5.38 13.72 16.26
N SER A 275 4.95 12.50 15.92
CA SER A 275 5.84 11.34 15.85
C SER A 275 6.87 11.46 14.72
N LEU A 276 6.48 12.06 13.59
CA LEU A 276 7.38 12.29 12.47
C LEU A 276 8.42 13.37 12.80
N GLN A 277 8.01 14.48 13.39
CA GLN A 277 8.90 15.56 13.83
C GLN A 277 9.97 15.04 14.80
N SER A 278 9.57 14.18 15.75
CA SER A 278 10.51 13.53 16.68
C SER A 278 11.53 12.66 15.96
N SER A 279 11.09 11.90 14.95
CA SER A 279 11.96 11.03 14.14
C SER A 279 12.92 11.84 13.26
N MET A 280 12.43 12.94 12.68
CA MET A 280 13.21 13.84 11.85
C MET A 280 14.27 14.59 12.67
N GLN A 281 13.92 15.10 13.84
CA GLN A 281 14.88 15.73 14.76
C GLN A 281 16.01 14.77 15.16
N TRP A 282 15.65 13.50 15.41
CA TRP A 282 16.63 12.47 15.73
C TRP A 282 17.58 12.20 14.55
N LEU A 283 17.05 12.11 13.32
CA LEU A 283 17.83 11.89 12.11
C LEU A 283 18.76 13.09 11.81
N THR A 284 18.26 14.32 11.92
CA THR A 284 19.03 15.55 11.73
C THR A 284 20.21 15.64 12.70
N GLY A 285 20.04 15.18 13.95
CA GLY A 285 21.10 15.21 14.96
C GLY A 285 22.26 14.22 14.72
N ARG A 286 22.05 13.15 13.93
CA ARG A 286 23.06 12.09 13.68
C ARG A 286 23.54 12.01 12.24
N GLY A 287 22.79 12.61 11.32
CA GLY A 287 23.01 12.58 9.88
C GLY A 287 22.55 11.28 9.23
N VAL A 288 22.14 11.36 7.95
CA VAL A 288 21.68 10.20 7.17
C VAL A 288 22.79 9.16 6.98
N ALA A 289 24.04 9.60 6.83
CA ALA A 289 25.19 8.72 6.58
C ALA A 289 25.40 7.65 7.66
N ASN A 290 25.02 7.91 8.92
CA ASN A 290 25.24 6.98 10.03
C ASN A 290 23.99 6.17 10.42
N CYS A 291 22.84 6.45 9.80
CA CYS A 291 21.52 5.99 10.25
C CYS A 291 20.67 5.46 9.09
N PHE A 292 21.15 4.42 8.39
CA PHE A 292 20.49 3.89 7.18
C PHE A 292 19.03 3.48 7.41
N ARG A 293 18.77 2.67 8.44
CA ARG A 293 17.44 2.11 8.72
C ARG A 293 16.47 3.20 9.18
N GLU A 294 16.94 4.11 10.01
CA GLU A 294 16.14 5.24 10.50
C GLU A 294 15.87 6.26 9.40
N ALA A 295 16.81 6.46 8.47
CA ALA A 295 16.58 7.28 7.28
C ALA A 295 15.47 6.69 6.39
N ILE A 296 15.46 5.37 6.18
CA ILE A 296 14.36 4.68 5.47
C ILE A 296 13.05 4.86 6.22
N HIS A 297 13.00 4.65 7.55
CA HIS A 297 11.76 4.82 8.32
C HIS A 297 11.24 6.26 8.32
N CYS A 298 12.15 7.24 8.30
CA CYS A 298 11.79 8.65 8.17
C CYS A 298 11.21 8.93 6.78
N LEU A 299 11.87 8.45 5.71
CA LEU A 299 11.38 8.52 4.33
C LEU A 299 9.98 7.89 4.20
N GLU A 300 9.78 6.69 4.78
CA GLU A 300 8.49 6.00 4.86
C GLU A 300 7.40 6.88 5.50
N GLY A 301 7.72 7.51 6.63
CA GLY A 301 6.77 8.37 7.36
C GLY A 301 6.40 9.64 6.58
N ILE A 302 7.38 10.34 5.99
CA ILE A 302 7.12 11.58 5.24
C ILE A 302 6.34 11.28 3.97
N ASN A 303 6.74 10.25 3.20
CA ASN A 303 6.05 9.90 1.96
C ASN A 303 4.62 9.39 2.22
N GLN A 304 4.38 8.73 3.36
CA GLN A 304 3.02 8.37 3.75
C GLN A 304 2.16 9.60 4.09
N LEU A 305 2.72 10.64 4.73
CA LEU A 305 1.98 11.88 4.96
C LEU A 305 1.70 12.63 3.65
N LEU A 306 2.64 12.62 2.71
CA LEU A 306 2.43 13.17 1.36
C LEU A 306 1.25 12.48 0.66
N LEU A 307 1.22 11.15 0.69
CA LEU A 307 0.11 10.36 0.14
C LEU A 307 -1.20 10.63 0.88
N PHE A 308 -1.15 10.77 2.21
CA PHE A 308 -2.31 11.09 3.04
C PHE A 308 -2.91 12.45 2.65
N ASP A 309 -2.09 13.51 2.62
CA ASP A 309 -2.52 14.86 2.26
C ASP A 309 -3.17 14.88 0.88
N ALA A 310 -2.56 14.22 -0.11
CA ALA A 310 -3.15 14.10 -1.43
C ALA A 310 -4.47 13.30 -1.42
N THR A 311 -4.58 12.26 -0.59
CA THR A 311 -5.80 11.44 -0.48
C THR A 311 -6.95 12.19 0.17
N ILE A 312 -6.70 13.11 1.11
CA ILE A 312 -7.75 13.94 1.72
C ILE A 312 -7.97 15.26 0.98
N GLY A 313 -7.28 15.49 -0.14
CA GLY A 313 -7.34 16.73 -0.91
C GLY A 313 -6.77 17.94 -0.17
N ASN A 314 -5.86 17.72 0.79
CA ASN A 314 -5.16 18.78 1.50
C ASN A 314 -3.96 19.26 0.68
N THR A 315 -4.05 20.48 0.16
CA THR A 315 -3.02 21.05 -0.70
C THR A 315 -1.97 21.88 0.04
N ASN A 316 -2.11 22.05 1.37
CA ASN A 316 -1.36 23.09 2.09
C ASN A 316 0.10 22.76 2.44
N ASN A 317 0.59 21.53 2.28
CA ASN A 317 1.95 21.18 2.71
C ASN A 317 2.69 20.17 1.82
N TRP A 318 2.09 19.75 0.70
CA TRP A 318 2.65 18.67 -0.12
C TRP A 318 4.06 18.97 -0.64
N GLN A 319 4.36 20.23 -0.98
CA GLN A 319 5.68 20.64 -1.46
C GLN A 319 6.76 20.42 -0.40
N MET A 320 6.49 20.80 0.85
CA MET A 320 7.41 20.60 1.97
C MET A 320 7.70 19.11 2.17
N HIS A 321 6.66 18.27 2.15
CA HIS A 321 6.81 16.83 2.28
C HIS A 321 7.58 16.23 1.11
N LEU A 322 7.31 16.66 -0.12
CA LEU A 322 8.03 16.22 -1.31
C LEU A 322 9.52 16.62 -1.24
N ASP A 323 9.84 17.85 -0.87
CA ASP A 323 11.22 18.34 -0.76
C ASP A 323 12.02 17.61 0.32
N ALA A 324 11.40 17.36 1.47
CA ALA A 324 12.02 16.59 2.54
C ALA A 324 12.27 15.13 2.10
N THR A 325 11.29 14.52 1.42
CA THR A 325 11.40 13.13 0.91
C THR A 325 12.49 13.02 -0.16
N ASN A 326 12.52 13.96 -1.12
CA ASN A 326 13.58 14.04 -2.13
C ASN A 326 14.97 14.17 -1.49
N SER A 327 15.12 15.07 -0.52
CA SER A 327 16.41 15.30 0.16
C SER A 327 16.92 14.05 0.90
N ILE A 328 16.04 13.35 1.63
CA ILE A 328 16.42 12.12 2.33
C ILE A 328 16.73 11.01 1.34
N PHE A 329 15.94 10.85 0.28
CA PHE A 329 16.19 9.86 -0.76
C PHE A 329 17.57 10.07 -1.41
N GLU A 330 17.89 11.31 -1.80
CA GLU A 330 19.19 11.67 -2.37
C GLU A 330 20.34 11.32 -1.43
N GLN A 331 20.23 11.66 -0.15
CA GLN A 331 21.24 11.33 0.88
C GLN A 331 21.35 9.83 1.14
N ILE A 332 20.25 9.07 1.05
CA ILE A 332 20.29 7.62 1.18
C ILE A 332 21.12 7.01 0.05
N ILE A 333 20.85 7.41 -1.20
CA ILE A 333 21.61 6.91 -2.35
C ILE A 333 23.07 7.34 -2.26
N GLU A 334 23.34 8.60 -1.90
CA GLU A 334 24.71 9.13 -1.81
C GLU A 334 25.56 8.44 -0.75
N HIS A 335 25.01 8.16 0.43
CA HIS A 335 25.80 7.65 1.56
C HIS A 335 25.79 6.13 1.70
N HIS A 336 24.75 5.44 1.21
CA HIS A 336 24.57 4.01 1.47
C HIS A 336 24.67 3.13 0.22
N ALA A 337 24.77 3.71 -0.97
CA ALA A 337 25.08 2.93 -2.16
C ALA A 337 26.53 2.44 -2.09
N THR A 338 26.71 1.13 -1.96
CA THR A 338 28.04 0.50 -1.83
C THR A 338 28.66 0.15 -3.19
N ASP A 339 27.86 0.12 -4.24
CA ASP A 339 28.30 -0.12 -5.62
C ASP A 339 27.89 1.06 -6.51
N SER A 340 28.87 1.82 -6.98
CA SER A 340 28.65 2.97 -7.89
C SER A 340 28.08 2.55 -9.26
N THR A 341 28.28 1.31 -9.68
CA THR A 341 27.79 0.79 -10.98
C THR A 341 26.35 0.30 -10.87
N LYS A 342 25.95 -0.17 -9.69
CA LYS A 342 24.59 -0.65 -9.37
C LYS A 342 24.11 -0.09 -8.02
N PRO A 343 23.91 1.23 -7.91
CA PRO A 343 23.62 1.86 -6.63
C PRO A 343 22.30 1.34 -6.04
N TRP A 344 21.30 1.11 -6.90
CA TRP A 344 19.97 0.71 -6.49
C TRP A 344 19.96 -0.74 -5.98
N TYR A 345 20.58 -1.66 -6.70
CA TYR A 345 20.75 -3.03 -6.24
C TYR A 345 21.50 -3.07 -4.91
N SER A 346 22.56 -2.27 -4.76
CA SER A 346 23.37 -2.25 -3.55
C SER A 346 22.60 -1.78 -2.31
N ILE A 347 21.69 -0.81 -2.47
CA ILE A 347 20.78 -0.34 -1.43
C ILE A 347 19.76 -1.42 -1.06
N LEU A 348 19.16 -2.11 -2.04
CA LEU A 348 18.22 -3.20 -1.74
C LEU A 348 18.93 -4.38 -1.04
N ALA A 349 20.16 -4.69 -1.44
CA ALA A 349 20.95 -5.75 -0.85
C ALA A 349 21.40 -5.43 0.59
N SER A 350 21.61 -4.16 0.93
CA SER A 350 21.95 -3.75 2.29
C SER A 350 20.77 -3.84 3.26
N MET A 351 19.52 -3.81 2.75
CA MET A 351 18.31 -4.06 3.54
C MET A 351 18.14 -5.54 3.90
N ASP A 352 18.17 -6.41 2.88
CA ASP A 352 18.11 -7.86 3.06
C ASP A 352 18.72 -8.61 1.87
N LYS A 353 19.99 -9.00 2.03
CA LYS A 353 20.72 -9.77 1.02
C LYS A 353 20.09 -11.14 0.75
N ARG A 354 19.45 -11.78 1.73
CA ARG A 354 18.91 -13.14 1.55
C ARG A 354 17.72 -13.13 0.59
N SER A 355 16.76 -12.24 0.83
CA SER A 355 15.56 -12.12 0.01
C SER A 355 15.86 -11.85 -1.47
N ILE A 356 16.79 -10.94 -1.77
CA ILE A 356 17.18 -10.61 -3.16
C ILE A 356 18.07 -11.67 -3.83
N SER A 357 18.68 -12.58 -3.06
CA SER A 357 19.53 -13.66 -3.60
C SER A 357 18.73 -14.90 -4.00
N ILE A 358 17.51 -15.06 -3.48
CA ILE A 358 16.62 -16.15 -3.88
C ILE A 358 16.13 -15.86 -5.29
N GLN A 359 16.27 -16.80 -6.23
CA GLN A 359 15.73 -16.65 -7.58
C GLN A 359 14.82 -17.83 -7.89
N PHE A 360 13.58 -17.54 -8.27
CA PHE A 360 12.66 -18.54 -8.76
C PHE A 360 12.87 -18.78 -10.27
N PRO A 361 12.53 -19.98 -10.79
CA PRO A 361 12.70 -20.31 -12.22
C PRO A 361 11.97 -19.37 -13.18
N ASN A 362 10.90 -18.71 -12.73
CA ASN A 362 10.14 -17.72 -13.49
C ASN A 362 10.76 -16.31 -13.47
N GLY A 363 11.95 -16.14 -12.87
CA GLY A 363 12.63 -14.86 -12.72
C GLY A 363 12.10 -13.98 -11.59
N GLU A 364 11.12 -14.45 -10.81
CA GLU A 364 10.63 -13.74 -9.63
C GLU A 364 11.52 -14.02 -8.41
N HIS A 365 11.39 -13.19 -7.38
CA HIS A 365 12.02 -13.42 -6.09
C HIS A 365 11.20 -12.76 -4.97
N PRO A 366 11.32 -13.25 -3.72
CA PRO A 366 10.62 -12.65 -2.60
C PRO A 366 11.27 -11.32 -2.21
N TRP A 367 10.43 -10.38 -1.78
CA TRP A 367 10.87 -9.14 -1.17
C TRP A 367 10.73 -9.19 0.34
N SER A 368 11.75 -8.74 1.07
CA SER A 368 11.59 -8.45 2.49
C SER A 368 10.65 -7.25 2.68
N SER A 369 10.09 -7.08 3.89
CA SER A 369 9.20 -5.94 4.16
C SER A 369 9.88 -4.59 3.93
N ASP A 370 11.17 -4.47 4.24
CA ASP A 370 11.96 -3.25 4.03
C ASP A 370 12.19 -2.98 2.54
N GLN A 371 12.46 -4.03 1.75
CA GLN A 371 12.65 -3.89 0.31
C GLN A 371 11.33 -3.57 -0.39
N ALA A 372 10.24 -4.24 -0.02
CA ALA A 372 8.93 -4.00 -0.61
C ALA A 372 8.41 -2.59 -0.29
N SER A 373 8.54 -2.13 0.97
CA SER A 373 8.16 -0.77 1.34
C SER A 373 8.99 0.26 0.59
N PHE A 374 10.32 0.11 0.58
CA PHE A 374 11.21 1.06 -0.08
C PHE A 374 10.97 1.12 -1.60
N ARG A 375 10.72 -0.01 -2.26
CA ARG A 375 10.35 -0.06 -3.68
C ARG A 375 9.06 0.69 -3.96
N PHE A 376 8.01 0.43 -3.18
CA PHE A 376 6.70 1.09 -3.33
C PHE A 376 6.83 2.61 -3.16
N LEU A 377 7.51 3.05 -2.11
CA LEU A 377 7.65 4.46 -1.80
C LEU A 377 8.57 5.18 -2.78
N THR A 378 9.64 4.53 -3.25
CA THR A 378 10.49 5.10 -4.30
C THR A 378 9.69 5.31 -5.58
N MET A 379 8.85 4.35 -5.98
CA MET A 379 7.98 4.53 -7.15
C MET A 379 7.00 5.68 -6.96
N ASN A 380 6.33 5.74 -5.81
CA ASN A 380 5.39 6.81 -5.47
C ASN A 380 6.08 8.19 -5.47
N LEU A 381 7.30 8.28 -4.95
CA LEU A 381 8.12 9.50 -4.96
C LEU A 381 8.49 9.94 -6.38
N LEU A 382 8.98 9.04 -7.22
CA LEU A 382 9.32 9.35 -8.62
C LEU A 382 8.09 9.84 -9.39
N TRP A 383 6.97 9.17 -9.22
CA TRP A 383 5.70 9.56 -9.84
C TRP A 383 5.27 10.96 -9.39
N THR A 384 5.33 11.20 -8.08
CA THR A 384 4.94 12.48 -7.49
C THR A 384 5.86 13.62 -7.92
N ASP A 385 7.18 13.41 -8.00
CA ASP A 385 8.13 14.42 -8.47
C ASP A 385 7.91 14.79 -9.95
N VAL A 386 7.58 13.80 -10.80
CA VAL A 386 7.25 14.05 -12.21
C VAL A 386 5.98 14.88 -12.35
N LEU A 387 4.93 14.58 -11.58
CA LEU A 387 3.67 15.34 -11.67
C LEU A 387 3.79 16.72 -11.03
N ALA A 388 4.50 16.82 -9.91
CA ALA A 388 4.85 18.09 -9.29
C ALA A 388 5.62 19.01 -10.25
N ALA A 389 6.52 18.46 -11.07
CA ALA A 389 7.28 19.22 -12.05
C ALA A 389 6.40 19.94 -13.09
N THR A 390 5.20 19.41 -13.40
CA THR A 390 4.24 20.06 -14.30
C THR A 390 3.59 21.30 -13.71
N ALA A 391 3.28 21.29 -12.40
CA ALA A 391 2.69 22.42 -11.68
C ALA A 391 3.75 23.44 -11.23
N LEU A 392 4.94 22.96 -10.87
CA LEU A 392 6.08 23.78 -10.43
C LEU A 392 6.92 24.31 -11.60
N GLU A 393 6.57 23.94 -12.82
CA GLU A 393 7.20 24.45 -14.04
C GLU A 393 8.73 24.28 -14.07
N ARG A 394 9.18 23.09 -13.67
CA ARG A 394 10.61 22.76 -13.56
C ARG A 394 10.89 21.38 -14.14
N ARG A 395 12.17 21.03 -14.24
CA ARG A 395 12.55 19.63 -14.44
C ARG A 395 12.23 18.81 -13.18
N PRO A 396 11.83 17.52 -13.31
CA PRO A 396 11.76 16.62 -12.17
C PRO A 396 13.11 16.60 -11.43
N ARG A 397 13.08 16.73 -10.11
CA ARG A 397 14.30 16.79 -9.29
C ARG A 397 15.04 15.46 -9.33
N LEU A 398 14.30 14.36 -9.41
CA LEU A 398 14.84 13.01 -9.42
C LEU A 398 15.14 12.49 -10.84
N GLU A 399 15.08 13.35 -11.87
CA GLU A 399 15.32 12.97 -13.28
C GLU A 399 16.64 12.20 -13.46
N ARG A 400 17.70 12.59 -12.73
CA ARG A 400 19.02 11.93 -12.77
C ARG A 400 18.98 10.45 -12.38
N PHE A 401 18.00 10.02 -11.58
CA PHE A 401 17.86 8.64 -11.15
C PHE A 401 16.94 7.80 -12.05
N HIS A 402 16.17 8.43 -12.94
CA HIS A 402 15.17 7.75 -13.77
C HIS A 402 15.77 6.62 -14.61
N GLN A 403 16.88 6.89 -15.31
CA GLN A 403 17.53 5.89 -16.16
C GLN A 403 17.99 4.68 -15.34
N GLN A 404 18.55 4.93 -14.16
CA GLN A 404 19.04 3.88 -13.27
C GLN A 404 17.89 3.06 -12.67
N LEU A 405 16.87 3.71 -12.12
CA LEU A 405 15.81 3.05 -11.35
C LEU A 405 14.76 2.36 -12.22
N LEU A 406 14.47 2.90 -13.41
CA LEU A 406 13.33 2.46 -14.24
C LEU A 406 13.73 1.59 -15.43
N VAL A 407 15.00 1.66 -15.85
CA VAL A 407 15.50 0.96 -17.05
C VAL A 407 16.73 0.12 -16.72
N GLY A 408 17.75 0.76 -16.16
CA GLY A 408 19.11 0.25 -16.01
C GLY A 408 19.29 -0.82 -14.93
N ASP A 409 19.40 -0.40 -13.66
CA ASP A 409 19.79 -1.27 -12.56
C ASP A 409 18.68 -2.28 -12.24
N LYS A 410 19.04 -3.56 -12.10
CA LYS A 410 18.09 -4.65 -11.89
C LYS A 410 18.05 -5.06 -10.42
N PRO A 411 16.87 -5.34 -9.85
CA PRO A 411 15.55 -5.31 -10.51
C PRO A 411 14.95 -3.90 -10.58
N ALA A 412 14.68 -3.46 -11.81
CA ALA A 412 14.15 -2.14 -12.11
C ALA A 412 12.73 -1.99 -11.56
N LEU A 413 12.36 -0.75 -11.29
CA LEU A 413 11.03 -0.34 -10.88
C LEU A 413 10.11 -0.21 -12.11
N GLN A 414 8.92 -0.80 -12.04
CA GLN A 414 7.94 -0.81 -13.14
C GLN A 414 6.67 -0.07 -12.72
N ALA A 415 6.52 1.20 -13.13
CA ALA A 415 5.41 2.07 -12.74
C ALA A 415 4.03 1.45 -13.03
N LEU A 416 3.94 0.57 -14.04
CA LEU A 416 2.72 -0.15 -14.38
C LEU A 416 2.22 -1.04 -13.23
N ASP A 417 3.12 -1.58 -12.39
CA ASP A 417 2.78 -2.45 -11.26
C ASP A 417 2.35 -1.68 -10.00
N PHE A 418 2.59 -0.36 -9.94
CA PHE A 418 2.30 0.46 -8.77
C PHE A 418 1.19 1.48 -9.05
N ILE A 419 1.25 2.12 -10.21
CA ILE A 419 0.42 3.26 -10.61
C ILE A 419 -0.51 2.90 -11.79
N GLY A 420 -0.19 1.84 -12.55
CA GLY A 420 -0.96 1.44 -13.73
C GLY A 420 -0.53 2.13 -15.03
N CYS A 421 0.58 2.87 -15.01
CA CYS A 421 1.11 3.57 -16.18
C CYS A 421 2.54 3.10 -16.50
N HIS A 422 2.83 2.83 -17.78
CA HIS A 422 4.16 2.37 -18.19
C HIS A 422 5.25 3.44 -17.98
N ASN A 423 6.47 3.00 -17.63
CA ASN A 423 7.62 3.87 -17.37
C ASN A 423 7.87 4.90 -18.47
N TRP A 424 7.70 4.52 -19.73
CA TRP A 424 8.00 5.40 -20.87
C TRP A 424 7.10 6.64 -20.90
N VAL A 425 5.83 6.55 -20.47
CA VAL A 425 4.92 7.71 -20.40
C VAL A 425 5.35 8.64 -19.27
N MET A 426 5.65 8.08 -18.09
CA MET A 426 6.17 8.87 -16.95
C MET A 426 7.41 9.67 -17.34
N LEU A 427 8.36 9.01 -18.01
CA LEU A 427 9.59 9.63 -18.51
C LEU A 427 9.29 10.74 -19.52
N ILE A 428 8.34 10.52 -20.43
CA ILE A 428 7.95 11.54 -21.40
C ILE A 428 7.28 12.74 -20.72
N ILE A 429 6.40 12.54 -19.74
CA ILE A 429 5.79 13.66 -19.00
C ILE A 429 6.87 14.51 -18.32
N GLY A 430 7.86 13.87 -17.69
CA GLY A 430 9.03 14.56 -17.14
C GLY A 430 9.84 15.33 -18.20
N GLN A 431 10.02 14.75 -19.40
CA GLN A 431 10.68 15.42 -20.52
C GLN A 431 9.89 16.62 -21.05
N ILE A 432 8.56 16.55 -21.08
CA ILE A 432 7.71 17.68 -21.47
C ILE A 432 7.81 18.80 -20.43
N ALA A 433 7.77 18.49 -19.14
CA ALA A 433 7.99 19.47 -18.07
C ALA A 433 9.37 20.13 -18.19
N GLY A 434 10.41 19.35 -18.51
CA GLY A 434 11.75 19.87 -18.78
C GLY A 434 11.87 20.72 -20.04
N LEU A 435 11.14 20.39 -21.11
CA LEU A 435 11.02 21.21 -22.31
C LEU A 435 10.30 22.52 -22.02
N HIS A 436 9.26 22.47 -21.19
CA HIS A 436 8.49 23.63 -20.77
C HIS A 436 9.36 24.63 -19.99
N ALA A 437 10.09 24.15 -18.97
CA ALA A 437 11.03 24.96 -18.20
C ALA A 437 12.11 25.58 -19.10
N TRP A 438 12.67 24.81 -20.05
CA TRP A 438 13.64 25.32 -21.02
C TRP A 438 13.05 26.41 -21.93
N LYS A 439 11.82 26.24 -22.44
CA LYS A 439 11.15 27.24 -23.28
C LYS A 439 11.07 28.58 -22.55
N LYS A 440 10.67 28.57 -21.28
CA LYS A 440 10.57 29.79 -20.46
C LYS A 440 11.91 30.41 -20.16
N GLU A 441 12.91 29.61 -19.81
CA GLU A 441 14.28 30.08 -19.60
C GLU A 441 14.81 30.80 -20.85
N MET A 442 14.64 30.20 -22.03
CA MET A 442 15.07 30.82 -23.28
C MET A 442 14.24 32.06 -23.65
N LYS A 443 12.94 32.10 -23.31
CA LYS A 443 12.12 33.32 -23.45
C LYS A 443 12.68 34.46 -22.58
N ILE A 444 12.99 34.18 -21.31
CA ILE A 444 13.56 35.16 -20.37
C ILE A 444 14.92 35.67 -20.86
N LEU A 445 15.77 34.78 -21.37
CA LEU A 445 17.08 35.13 -21.93
C LEU A 445 16.99 35.80 -23.32
N GLY A 446 15.80 35.93 -23.91
CA GLY A 446 15.61 36.50 -25.25
C GLY A 446 16.24 35.68 -26.38
N SER A 447 16.48 34.38 -26.16
CA SER A 447 17.22 33.48 -27.06
C SER A 447 16.40 32.27 -27.53
N LEU A 448 15.07 32.28 -27.32
CA LEU A 448 14.20 31.19 -27.75
C LEU A 448 14.22 31.00 -29.28
N SER A 449 14.70 29.84 -29.71
CA SER A 449 14.60 29.37 -31.09
C SER A 449 13.31 28.56 -31.29
N MET A 450 12.38 29.09 -32.08
CA MET A 450 11.14 28.38 -32.42
C MET A 450 11.40 27.09 -33.20
N VAL A 451 12.43 27.08 -34.06
CA VAL A 451 12.85 25.89 -34.82
C VAL A 451 13.33 24.79 -33.87
N GLU A 452 14.10 25.16 -32.84
CA GLU A 452 14.57 24.19 -31.84
C GLU A 452 13.42 23.69 -30.96
N LEU A 453 12.49 24.56 -30.57
CA LEU A 453 11.30 24.19 -29.80
C LEU A 453 10.46 23.15 -30.55
N VAL A 454 10.12 23.42 -31.81
CA VAL A 454 9.35 22.49 -32.65
C VAL A 454 10.11 21.18 -32.83
N LYS A 455 11.42 21.23 -33.12
CA LYS A 455 12.23 20.02 -33.26
C LYS A 455 12.21 19.13 -32.01
N LYS A 456 12.37 19.71 -30.81
CA LYS A 456 12.30 18.97 -29.55
C LYS A 456 10.88 18.42 -29.30
N GLY A 457 9.86 19.24 -29.53
CA GLY A 457 8.45 18.88 -29.40
C GLY A 457 8.05 17.70 -30.30
N SER A 458 8.32 17.79 -31.61
CA SER A 458 8.00 16.72 -32.57
C SER A 458 8.73 15.40 -32.26
N CYS A 459 9.94 15.46 -31.68
CA CYS A 459 10.62 14.25 -31.24
C CYS A 459 9.90 13.55 -30.07
N ILE A 460 9.31 14.31 -29.16
CA ILE A 460 8.52 13.78 -28.05
C ILE A 460 7.17 13.25 -28.57
N GLU A 461 6.49 14.04 -29.40
CA GLU A 461 5.21 13.70 -30.02
C GLU A 461 5.28 12.37 -30.79
N ARG A 462 6.29 12.20 -31.64
CA ARG A 462 6.51 10.96 -32.39
C ARG A 462 6.65 9.75 -31.47
N ARG A 463 7.42 9.86 -30.38
CA ARG A 463 7.61 8.76 -29.41
C ARG A 463 6.30 8.42 -28.68
N LEU A 464 5.47 9.41 -28.36
CA LEU A 464 4.14 9.18 -27.81
C LEU A 464 3.24 8.44 -28.81
N GLN A 465 3.22 8.88 -30.07
CA GLN A 465 2.43 8.25 -31.13
C GLN A 465 2.87 6.80 -31.41
N GLU A 466 4.18 6.55 -31.49
CA GLU A 466 4.77 5.21 -31.62
C GLU A 466 4.33 4.30 -30.45
N GLY A 467 4.50 4.77 -29.20
CA GLY A 467 4.09 4.00 -28.02
C GLY A 467 2.58 3.78 -27.92
N ILE A 468 1.76 4.74 -28.33
CA ILE A 468 0.30 4.59 -28.39
C ILE A 468 -0.10 3.54 -29.45
N ALA A 469 0.60 3.50 -30.59
CA ALA A 469 0.32 2.55 -31.65
C ALA A 469 0.51 1.09 -31.18
N GLU A 470 1.49 0.86 -30.30
CA GLU A 470 1.77 -0.44 -29.69
C GLU A 470 0.72 -0.88 -28.66
N LEU A 471 -0.03 0.06 -28.06
CA LEU A 471 -1.04 -0.22 -27.03
C LEU A 471 -2.41 -0.68 -27.58
N ASN A 472 -2.56 -0.87 -28.90
CA ASN A 472 -3.87 -0.95 -29.55
C ASN A 472 -4.63 -2.29 -29.44
N MET A 473 -4.16 -3.27 -28.66
CA MET A 473 -4.77 -4.61 -28.57
C MET A 473 -5.26 -4.92 -27.15
N VAL A 474 -6.19 -4.13 -26.62
CA VAL A 474 -6.89 -4.48 -25.36
C VAL A 474 -8.30 -4.98 -25.70
N PRO A 475 -8.58 -6.29 -25.58
CA PRO A 475 -9.94 -6.80 -25.69
C PRO A 475 -10.80 -6.17 -24.61
N MET A 476 -11.88 -5.47 -25.00
CA MET A 476 -12.77 -4.78 -24.06
C MET A 476 -13.38 -5.73 -23.02
N ASP A 477 -13.60 -7.00 -23.37
CA ASP A 477 -14.13 -8.04 -22.47
C ASP A 477 -13.21 -8.34 -21.27
N LEU A 478 -11.94 -7.93 -21.34
CA LEU A 478 -10.95 -8.13 -20.28
C LEU A 478 -10.72 -6.87 -19.45
N LEU A 479 -11.28 -5.72 -19.86
CA LEU A 479 -11.14 -4.48 -19.14
C LEU A 479 -11.94 -4.54 -17.84
N TYR A 480 -11.28 -4.22 -16.73
CA TYR A 480 -11.89 -4.17 -15.41
C TYR A 480 -11.41 -2.92 -14.68
N ASP A 481 -12.21 -2.46 -13.72
CA ASP A 481 -11.78 -1.40 -12.82
C ASP A 481 -10.87 -1.99 -11.73
N PRO A 482 -9.57 -1.65 -11.69
CA PRO A 482 -8.68 -2.12 -10.63
C PRO A 482 -9.02 -1.52 -9.26
N SER A 483 -9.80 -0.44 -9.24
CA SER A 483 -10.31 0.26 -8.07
C SER A 483 -11.58 -0.35 -7.51
N ALA A 484 -12.44 -0.86 -8.39
CA ALA A 484 -13.52 -1.72 -7.98
C ALA A 484 -12.87 -3.00 -7.46
N ARG A 485 -13.17 -3.35 -6.22
CA ARG A 485 -12.71 -4.60 -5.61
C ARG A 485 -12.81 -5.73 -6.65
N ALA A 486 -11.69 -6.35 -6.99
CA ALA A 486 -11.77 -7.55 -7.81
C ALA A 486 -12.52 -8.61 -7.00
N PRO A 487 -13.38 -9.43 -7.60
CA PRO A 487 -13.92 -10.58 -6.90
C PRO A 487 -12.72 -11.38 -6.42
N ASP A 488 -12.68 -11.62 -5.11
CA ASP A 488 -11.96 -12.74 -4.54
C ASP A 488 -12.43 -13.94 -5.37
N GLN A 489 -11.71 -14.35 -6.42
CA GLN A 489 -12.05 -15.61 -7.07
C GLN A 489 -11.60 -16.68 -6.08
N PRO A 490 -12.54 -17.42 -5.46
CA PRO A 490 -12.16 -18.56 -4.67
C PRO A 490 -11.38 -19.51 -5.57
N PHE A 491 -10.54 -20.35 -4.96
CA PHE A 491 -9.89 -21.53 -5.56
C PHE A 491 -10.94 -22.55 -6.09
N ALA A 492 -11.93 -22.10 -6.86
CA ALA A 492 -13.04 -22.89 -7.35
C ALA A 492 -12.58 -23.67 -8.58
N GLY A 493 -12.00 -24.85 -8.33
CA GLY A 493 -11.82 -25.94 -9.29
C GLY A 493 -10.88 -25.68 -10.47
N SER A 494 -10.34 -24.47 -10.63
CA SER A 494 -9.31 -24.13 -11.62
C SER A 494 -7.94 -24.23 -10.96
N GLY A 495 -6.98 -24.88 -11.63
CA GLY A 495 -5.60 -24.96 -11.13
C GLY A 495 -5.02 -23.57 -10.87
N PHE A 496 -4.15 -23.45 -9.87
CA PHE A 496 -3.48 -22.20 -9.46
C PHE A 496 -2.94 -21.39 -10.66
N GLU A 497 -2.39 -22.08 -11.66
CA GLU A 497 -1.86 -21.46 -12.89
C GLU A 497 -2.93 -20.73 -13.72
N ALA A 498 -4.13 -21.30 -13.87
CA ALA A 498 -5.21 -20.69 -14.66
C ALA A 498 -5.70 -19.37 -14.04
N ILE A 499 -5.84 -19.32 -12.71
CA ILE A 499 -6.22 -18.10 -11.97
C ILE A 499 -5.14 -17.02 -12.14
N THR A 500 -3.86 -17.40 -12.05
CA THR A 500 -2.76 -16.44 -12.22
C THR A 500 -2.69 -15.88 -13.65
N ASN A 501 -2.97 -16.68 -14.67
CA ASN A 501 -2.90 -16.25 -16.07
C ASN A 501 -4.05 -15.31 -16.44
N VAL A 502 -5.29 -15.60 -16.03
CA VAL A 502 -6.44 -14.71 -16.27
C VAL A 502 -6.25 -13.38 -15.52
N GLY A 503 -5.77 -13.43 -14.27
CA GLY A 503 -5.45 -12.24 -13.50
C GLY A 503 -4.38 -11.35 -14.16
N LYS A 504 -3.30 -11.96 -14.67
CA LYS A 504 -2.24 -11.27 -15.41
C LYS A 504 -2.78 -10.60 -16.68
N LEU A 505 -3.60 -11.30 -17.45
CA LEU A 505 -4.15 -10.79 -18.71
C LEU A 505 -5.06 -9.58 -18.47
N ARG A 506 -5.97 -9.67 -17.48
CA ARG A 506 -6.83 -8.55 -17.07
C ARG A 506 -5.99 -7.36 -16.58
N SER A 507 -4.98 -7.60 -15.75
CA SER A 507 -4.07 -6.54 -15.27
C SER A 507 -3.38 -5.83 -16.43
N ALA A 508 -2.85 -6.59 -17.40
CA ALA A 508 -2.19 -6.03 -18.57
C ALA A 508 -3.15 -5.19 -19.43
N ALA A 509 -4.39 -5.65 -19.62
CA ALA A 509 -5.45 -4.90 -20.30
C ALA A 509 -5.74 -3.55 -19.61
N ALA A 510 -5.95 -3.56 -18.29
CA ALA A 510 -6.20 -2.34 -17.52
C ALA A 510 -5.00 -1.38 -17.55
N GLN A 511 -3.77 -1.90 -17.41
CA GLN A 511 -2.53 -1.10 -17.48
C GLN A 511 -2.33 -0.45 -18.85
N ALA A 512 -2.53 -1.20 -19.94
CA ALA A 512 -2.43 -0.67 -21.29
C ALA A 512 -3.47 0.42 -21.56
N PHE A 513 -4.71 0.20 -21.11
CA PHE A 513 -5.79 1.19 -21.20
C PHE A 513 -5.46 2.49 -20.44
N HIS A 514 -5.05 2.41 -19.18
CA HIS A 514 -4.67 3.59 -18.39
C HIS A 514 -3.47 4.30 -19.00
N THR A 515 -2.45 3.55 -19.43
CA THR A 515 -1.27 4.10 -20.09
C THR A 515 -1.65 4.89 -21.35
N LYS A 516 -2.62 4.40 -22.14
CA LYS A 516 -3.10 5.09 -23.34
C LYS A 516 -3.73 6.44 -23.00
N ILE A 517 -4.52 6.53 -21.92
CA ILE A 517 -5.10 7.79 -21.43
C ILE A 517 -3.98 8.76 -21.01
N TRP A 518 -3.01 8.29 -20.22
CA TRP A 518 -1.86 9.11 -19.82
C TRP A 518 -1.05 9.62 -21.02
N ALA A 519 -0.80 8.76 -22.01
CA ALA A 519 -0.06 9.13 -23.21
C ALA A 519 -0.81 10.15 -24.09
N LYS A 520 -2.14 10.01 -24.22
CA LYS A 520 -2.98 10.97 -24.96
C LYS A 520 -3.03 12.34 -24.27
N ALA A 521 -3.15 12.38 -22.94
CA ALA A 521 -3.03 13.64 -22.21
C ALA A 521 -1.62 14.25 -22.32
N ALA A 522 -0.56 13.44 -22.37
CA ALA A 522 0.79 13.93 -22.62
C ALA A 522 0.96 14.52 -24.03
N LEU A 523 0.26 13.99 -25.05
CA LEU A 523 0.21 14.61 -26.39
C LEU A 523 -0.43 16.01 -26.34
N THR A 524 -1.52 16.15 -25.59
CA THR A 524 -2.13 17.46 -25.32
C THR A 524 -1.15 18.40 -24.63
N TYR A 525 -0.42 17.92 -23.62
CA TYR A 525 0.56 18.73 -22.88
C TYR A 525 1.70 19.22 -23.78
N VAL A 526 2.33 18.35 -24.59
CA VAL A 526 3.41 18.77 -25.49
C VAL A 526 2.90 19.75 -26.58
N ALA A 527 1.68 19.56 -27.08
CA ALA A 527 1.05 20.50 -28.02
C ALA A 527 0.90 21.89 -27.39
N VAL A 528 0.45 21.99 -26.13
CA VAL A 528 0.40 23.28 -25.41
C VAL A 528 1.79 23.89 -25.22
N VAL A 529 2.80 23.07 -24.90
CA VAL A 529 4.18 23.59 -24.74
C VAL A 529 4.72 24.16 -26.05
N VAL A 530 4.42 23.55 -27.20
CA VAL A 530 4.91 24.01 -28.51
C VAL A 530 4.05 25.16 -29.06
N SER A 531 2.73 24.96 -29.12
CA SER A 531 1.77 25.82 -29.81
C SER A 531 1.08 26.84 -28.90
N GLY A 532 1.27 26.78 -27.58
CA GLY A 532 0.58 27.64 -26.61
C GLY A 532 -0.79 27.08 -26.18
N PHE A 533 -1.41 27.71 -25.17
CA PHE A 533 -2.71 27.26 -24.66
C PHE A 533 -3.83 27.69 -25.60
N GLN A 534 -4.09 26.88 -26.63
CA GLN A 534 -5.07 27.17 -27.67
C GLN A 534 -6.14 26.05 -27.75
N PRO A 535 -7.22 26.12 -26.94
CA PRO A 535 -8.26 25.11 -26.99
C PRO A 535 -8.85 24.89 -28.39
N ALA A 536 -8.98 25.94 -29.22
CA ALA A 536 -9.56 25.83 -30.56
C ALA A 536 -8.63 25.21 -31.62
N LEU A 537 -7.35 24.96 -31.29
CA LEU A 537 -6.38 24.43 -32.25
C LEU A 537 -6.73 22.98 -32.63
N PRO A 538 -6.78 22.61 -33.92
CA PRO A 538 -7.25 21.29 -34.36
C PRO A 538 -6.48 20.11 -33.72
N GLU A 539 -5.16 20.20 -33.62
CA GLU A 539 -4.34 19.14 -33.01
C GLU A 539 -4.67 18.92 -31.53
N ILE A 540 -4.93 20.00 -30.78
CA ILE A 540 -5.35 19.95 -29.38
C ILE A 540 -6.77 19.38 -29.28
N GLN A 541 -7.70 19.84 -30.13
CA GLN A 541 -9.07 19.32 -30.17
C GLN A 541 -9.12 17.82 -30.46
N THR A 542 -8.32 17.33 -31.40
CA THR A 542 -8.22 15.90 -31.69
C THR A 542 -7.74 15.13 -30.46
N ASN A 543 -6.65 15.57 -29.82
CA ASN A 543 -6.15 14.91 -28.62
C ASN A 543 -7.16 14.94 -27.46
N VAL A 544 -7.86 16.06 -27.26
CA VAL A 544 -8.90 16.20 -26.22
C VAL A 544 -10.07 15.27 -26.52
N SER A 545 -10.59 15.25 -27.75
CA SER A 545 -11.70 14.39 -28.15
C SER A 545 -11.38 12.92 -27.97
N GLU A 546 -10.21 12.47 -28.44
CA GLU A 546 -9.79 11.07 -28.31
C GLU A 546 -9.58 10.67 -26.84
N THR A 547 -9.06 11.58 -26.00
CA THR A 547 -8.94 11.32 -24.56
C THR A 547 -10.32 11.23 -23.89
N MET A 548 -11.27 12.08 -24.29
CA MET A 548 -12.66 12.00 -23.83
C MET A 548 -13.34 10.71 -24.27
N ASP A 549 -13.07 10.22 -25.49
CA ASP A 549 -13.57 8.92 -25.95
C ASP A 549 -13.04 7.78 -25.06
N LEU A 550 -11.77 7.82 -24.69
CA LEU A 550 -11.22 6.84 -23.74
C LEU A 550 -11.90 6.95 -22.36
N PHE A 551 -12.12 8.16 -21.85
CA PHE A 551 -12.84 8.34 -20.59
C PHE A 551 -14.28 7.80 -20.64
N ARG A 552 -14.98 7.90 -21.79
CA ARG A 552 -16.32 7.30 -21.98
C ARG A 552 -16.30 5.77 -21.91
N THR A 553 -15.19 5.16 -22.32
CA THR A 553 -15.01 3.69 -22.31
C THR A 553 -14.52 3.13 -20.98
N MET A 554 -14.33 3.97 -19.95
CA MET A 554 -13.91 3.50 -18.64
C MET A 554 -14.95 2.53 -18.05
N PRO A 555 -14.51 1.43 -17.42
CA PRO A 555 -15.41 0.46 -16.80
C PRO A 555 -16.16 1.01 -15.59
N SER A 556 -15.65 2.08 -14.97
CA SER A 556 -16.18 2.71 -13.77
C SER A 556 -15.59 4.11 -13.61
N SER A 557 -16.39 5.06 -13.10
CA SER A 557 -15.92 6.42 -12.79
C SER A 557 -14.83 6.44 -11.70
N LEU A 558 -14.68 5.37 -10.91
CA LEU A 558 -13.62 5.27 -9.89
C LEU A 558 -12.22 5.13 -10.49
N CYS A 559 -12.09 4.68 -11.75
CA CYS A 559 -10.80 4.68 -12.46
C CYS A 559 -10.19 6.09 -12.53
N LEU A 560 -11.03 7.13 -12.49
CA LEU A 560 -10.61 8.53 -12.50
C LEU A 560 -9.59 8.86 -11.40
N ARG A 561 -9.63 8.15 -10.26
CA ARG A 561 -8.68 8.32 -9.16
C ARG A 561 -7.22 8.12 -9.59
N THR A 562 -6.96 7.28 -10.59
CA THR A 562 -5.59 7.04 -11.12
C THR A 562 -5.30 7.83 -12.40
N LEU A 563 -6.21 8.72 -12.78
CA LEU A 563 -6.22 9.46 -14.05
C LEU A 563 -6.48 10.96 -13.81
N VAL A 564 -6.23 11.47 -12.60
CA VAL A 564 -6.57 12.85 -12.24
C VAL A 564 -5.78 13.89 -13.05
N TRP A 565 -4.48 13.68 -13.26
CA TRP A 565 -3.68 14.58 -14.12
C TRP A 565 -4.13 14.54 -15.59
N PRO A 566 -4.33 13.36 -16.24
CA PRO A 566 -4.91 13.30 -17.58
C PRO A 566 -6.27 13.99 -17.68
N PHE A 567 -7.11 13.81 -16.66
CA PHE A 567 -8.41 14.45 -16.55
C PHE A 567 -8.27 15.97 -16.53
N ALA A 568 -7.42 16.51 -15.66
CA ALA A 568 -7.14 17.94 -15.55
C ALA A 568 -6.61 18.55 -16.86
N VAL A 569 -5.55 17.98 -17.42
CA VAL A 569 -4.93 18.48 -18.65
C VAL A 569 -5.94 18.51 -19.80
N THR A 570 -6.73 17.47 -19.95
CA THR A 570 -7.75 17.37 -20.99
C THR A 570 -8.90 18.34 -20.74
N GLY A 571 -9.41 18.41 -19.52
CA GLY A 571 -10.57 19.24 -19.17
C GLY A 571 -10.29 20.74 -19.21
N CYS A 572 -9.06 21.17 -18.91
CA CYS A 572 -8.65 22.58 -19.07
C CYS A 572 -8.80 23.05 -20.53
N LEU A 573 -8.54 22.17 -21.50
CA LEU A 573 -8.56 22.47 -22.94
C LEU A 573 -9.86 22.04 -23.65
N SER A 574 -10.86 21.59 -22.90
CA SER A 574 -12.17 21.26 -23.45
C SER A 574 -12.90 22.48 -24.03
N LEU A 575 -13.99 22.25 -24.78
CA LEU A 575 -14.88 23.31 -25.27
C LEU A 575 -16.07 23.52 -24.33
N ALA A 576 -16.78 24.64 -24.48
CA ALA A 576 -17.95 24.97 -23.66
C ALA A 576 -19.03 23.87 -23.66
N GLY A 577 -19.25 23.21 -24.80
CA GLY A 577 -20.20 22.10 -24.92
C GLY A 577 -19.77 20.79 -24.23
N GLN A 578 -18.53 20.72 -23.76
CA GLN A 578 -17.93 19.51 -23.17
C GLN A 578 -17.81 19.59 -21.64
N GLU A 579 -18.10 20.73 -21.01
CA GLU A 579 -17.87 20.92 -19.57
C GLU A 579 -18.66 19.96 -18.69
N ASN A 580 -19.93 19.71 -19.04
CA ASN A 580 -20.80 18.81 -18.28
C ASN A 580 -20.25 17.38 -18.24
N PHE A 581 -19.57 16.93 -19.29
CA PHE A 581 -18.91 15.63 -19.28
C PHE A 581 -17.90 15.48 -18.12
N PHE A 582 -17.09 16.51 -17.87
CA PHE A 582 -16.11 16.49 -16.79
C PHE A 582 -16.76 16.60 -15.40
N ARG A 583 -17.84 17.39 -15.28
CA ARG A 583 -18.65 17.46 -14.05
C ARG A 583 -19.28 16.10 -13.73
N ASP A 584 -19.85 15.45 -14.74
CA ASP A 584 -20.51 14.15 -14.61
C ASP A 584 -19.52 13.06 -14.22
N LEU A 585 -18.29 13.06 -14.77
CA LEU A 585 -17.25 12.10 -14.38
C LEU A 585 -16.96 12.13 -12.87
N VAL A 586 -16.81 13.32 -12.28
CA VAL A 586 -16.58 13.46 -10.83
C VAL A 586 -17.84 13.17 -10.03
N GLY A 587 -19.01 13.66 -10.49
CA GLY A 587 -20.30 13.39 -9.86
C GLY A 587 -20.61 11.89 -9.76
N ASN A 588 -20.30 11.14 -10.82
CA ASN A 588 -20.52 9.70 -10.90
C ASN A 588 -19.58 8.87 -10.00
N MET A 589 -18.55 9.47 -9.39
CA MET A 589 -17.78 8.81 -8.32
C MET A 589 -18.58 8.70 -7.00
N GLY A 590 -19.78 9.28 -6.93
CA GLY A 590 -20.68 9.17 -5.78
C GLY A 590 -20.12 9.86 -4.55
N VAL A 591 -20.06 9.16 -3.41
CA VAL A 591 -19.47 9.72 -2.18
C VAL A 591 -17.95 9.69 -2.16
N LEU A 592 -17.33 8.85 -3.00
CA LEU A 592 -15.88 8.63 -3.03
C LEU A 592 -15.10 9.77 -3.71
N GLN A 593 -15.80 10.70 -4.37
CA GLN A 593 -15.22 11.94 -4.91
C GLN A 593 -14.54 12.84 -3.85
N VAL A 594 -14.80 12.61 -2.55
CA VAL A 594 -14.12 13.34 -1.47
C VAL A 594 -12.67 12.89 -1.30
N PHE A 595 -12.30 11.73 -1.84
CA PHE A 595 -10.94 11.20 -1.77
C PHE A 595 -10.14 11.51 -3.04
N GLY A 596 -8.88 11.86 -2.83
CA GLY A 596 -7.93 12.20 -3.89
C GLY A 596 -8.13 13.60 -4.41
N THR A 597 -7.55 13.85 -5.57
CA THR A 597 -7.41 15.20 -6.14
C THR A 597 -8.39 15.47 -7.29
N ALA A 598 -9.35 14.58 -7.53
CA ALA A 598 -10.32 14.71 -8.63
C ALA A 598 -11.23 15.95 -8.51
N LYS A 599 -11.71 16.26 -7.29
CA LYS A 599 -12.45 17.50 -7.03
C LYS A 599 -11.61 18.75 -7.24
N GLU A 600 -10.35 18.69 -6.83
CA GLU A 600 -9.41 19.80 -7.02
C GLU A 600 -9.19 20.05 -8.52
N ALA A 601 -8.97 18.99 -9.30
CA ALA A 601 -8.88 19.06 -10.75
C ALA A 601 -10.14 19.68 -11.38
N LEU A 602 -11.35 19.31 -10.92
CA LEU A 602 -12.58 19.90 -11.43
C LEU A 602 -12.68 21.40 -11.10
N LYS A 603 -12.32 21.82 -9.88
CA LYS A 603 -12.29 23.24 -9.50
C LYS A 603 -11.33 24.04 -10.37
N ILE A 604 -10.16 23.47 -10.69
CA ILE A 604 -9.19 24.10 -11.61
C ILE A 604 -9.87 24.33 -12.97
N MET A 605 -10.51 23.31 -13.53
CA MET A 605 -11.22 23.43 -14.81
C MET A 605 -12.31 24.50 -14.75
N GLU A 606 -13.16 24.47 -13.73
CA GLU A 606 -14.27 25.43 -13.54
C GLU A 606 -13.79 26.87 -13.35
N ALA A 607 -12.60 27.07 -12.77
CA ALA A 607 -11.97 28.38 -12.69
C ALA A 607 -11.47 28.87 -14.06
N ILE A 608 -11.04 27.97 -14.95
CA ILE A 608 -10.47 28.32 -16.27
C ILE A 608 -11.56 28.57 -17.32
N TRP A 609 -12.64 27.77 -17.31
CA TRP A 609 -13.65 27.77 -18.36
C TRP A 609 -14.25 29.15 -18.67
N PRO A 610 -14.59 30.01 -17.67
CA PRO A 610 -15.11 31.35 -17.93
C PRO A 610 -14.10 32.29 -18.60
N HIS A 611 -12.80 32.03 -18.45
CA HIS A 611 -11.73 32.90 -18.97
C HIS A 611 -11.26 32.52 -20.38
N ARG A 612 -11.69 31.38 -20.93
CA ARG A 612 -11.29 30.93 -22.29
C ARG A 612 -11.32 32.01 -23.38
N PRO A 613 -12.33 32.90 -23.47
CA PRO A 613 -12.37 33.92 -24.52
C PRO A 613 -11.30 35.00 -24.39
N CYS A 614 -10.72 35.18 -23.20
CA CYS A 614 -9.72 36.22 -22.90
C CYS A 614 -8.34 35.65 -22.53
N ILE A 615 -8.14 34.35 -22.68
CA ILE A 615 -6.85 33.71 -22.46
C ILE A 615 -5.86 34.15 -23.53
N ASP A 616 -4.75 34.73 -23.10
CA ASP A 616 -3.56 34.90 -23.92
C ASP A 616 -2.82 33.56 -24.00
N ALA A 617 -2.79 32.98 -25.21
CA ALA A 617 -2.19 31.67 -25.48
C ALA A 617 -0.68 31.61 -25.21
N ASP A 618 0.00 32.76 -25.14
CA ASP A 618 1.44 32.86 -24.85
C ASP A 618 1.75 32.96 -23.35
N ILE A 619 0.76 33.37 -22.54
CA ILE A 619 0.85 33.52 -21.09
C ILE A 619 0.31 32.29 -20.38
N TRP A 620 -0.78 31.71 -20.88
CA TRP A 620 -1.39 30.52 -20.30
C TRP A 620 -0.71 29.25 -20.79
N ASP A 621 -0.56 28.31 -19.88
CA ASP A 621 -0.07 26.96 -20.09
C ASP A 621 -0.65 26.03 -19.02
N ILE A 622 -0.27 24.75 -19.05
CA ILE A 622 -0.74 23.78 -18.05
C ILE A 622 -0.28 24.15 -16.63
N ALA A 623 0.90 24.70 -16.44
CA ALA A 623 1.36 25.09 -15.10
C ALA A 623 0.47 26.22 -14.55
N THR A 624 0.13 27.21 -15.37
CA THR A 624 -0.79 28.30 -15.03
C THR A 624 -2.16 27.76 -14.63
N CYS A 625 -2.68 26.78 -15.37
CA CYS A 625 -3.91 26.08 -15.00
C CYS A 625 -3.79 25.43 -13.61
N LEU A 626 -2.73 24.66 -13.37
CA LEU A 626 -2.50 23.97 -12.09
C LEU A 626 -2.18 24.90 -10.91
N ASN A 627 -2.06 26.20 -11.14
CA ASN A 627 -1.84 27.22 -10.10
C ASN A 627 -3.00 28.22 -9.97
N CYS A 628 -4.08 28.08 -10.75
CA CYS A 628 -5.14 29.09 -10.84
C CYS A 628 -5.95 29.25 -9.54
N LEU A 629 -5.88 28.28 -8.63
CA LEU A 629 -6.54 28.31 -7.32
C LEU A 629 -5.69 28.99 -6.23
N GLY A 630 -4.65 29.74 -6.62
CA GLY A 630 -3.79 30.49 -5.70
C GLY A 630 -2.70 29.66 -5.03
N HIS A 631 -2.51 28.41 -5.45
CA HIS A 631 -1.50 27.49 -4.96
C HIS A 631 -1.23 26.42 -6.01
N ALA A 632 -0.06 25.77 -5.98
CA ALA A 632 0.26 24.70 -6.92
C ALA A 632 -0.46 23.40 -6.54
N SER A 633 -1.32 22.92 -7.43
CA SER A 633 -2.06 21.68 -7.23
C SER A 633 -1.23 20.46 -7.66
N LEU A 634 -1.04 19.52 -6.74
CA LEU A 634 -0.48 18.20 -7.05
C LEU A 634 -1.63 17.26 -7.41
N LEU A 635 -1.71 16.84 -8.67
CA LEU A 635 -2.78 15.98 -9.18
C LEU A 635 -2.28 14.54 -9.36
N ILE A 636 -2.43 13.73 -8.32
CA ILE A 636 -1.99 12.32 -8.29
C ILE A 636 -3.16 11.35 -8.22
#